data_AF-A0A9E1JQV7-F1
#
_entry.id   AF-A0A9E1JQV7-F1
#
_cell.length_a   1.000
_cell.length_b   1.000
_cell.length_c   1.000
_cell.angle_alpha   90.00
_cell.angle_beta   90.00
_cell.angle_gamma   90.00
#
_symmetry.space_group_name_H-M   'P 1'
#
loop_
_entity.id
_entity.type
_entity.pdbx_description
1 polymer ?
#
loop_
_entity_poly.entity_id
_entity_poly.type
_entity_poly.pdbx_seq_one_letter_code
_entity_poly.pdbx_strand_id
1 'polypeptide(L)'
;ALQEASTNNPDERTKLNIMDSHGTVIIFRGKLTGGSKLTKSFAKVVGKPNCSLDLLNHEEFEAAIILRSFIMENQIDILNVAGPRLSNCPGIYMDVKIVLETMLYLFFLDTNKETEIKKYISTESVIEQFPQTMEDAVDLICNDLPLRTKTFIAKFDPHNIGFLYFSVLEYLRHRLGFDIENQVLLKHCSTIIGCGTCTIEDAVMEILKKIKLHLETDHILRVIK
;
A
#
# COMPACT_ATOMS: atom_id res chain seq x y z
N ALA A 1 13.94 7.07 6.14
CA ALA A 1 13.86 8.50 5.80
C ALA A 1 14.39 8.68 4.38
N LEU A 2 13.84 9.61 3.59
CA LEU A 2 14.37 9.94 2.26
C LEU A 2 15.72 10.66 2.40
N GLN A 3 16.63 10.42 1.47
CA GLN A 3 17.94 11.08 1.39
C GLN A 3 18.08 11.74 0.03
N GLU A 4 18.47 13.01 0.01
CA GLU A 4 18.74 13.72 -1.24
C GLU A 4 20.10 13.28 -1.82
N ALA A 5 20.18 13.18 -3.14
CA ALA A 5 21.45 12.94 -3.82
C ALA A 5 22.38 14.16 -3.69
N SER A 6 23.69 13.94 -3.85
CA SER A 6 24.67 15.03 -3.72
C SER A 6 24.59 16.04 -4.87
N THR A 7 23.94 15.67 -5.97
CA THR A 7 23.70 16.57 -7.09
C THR A 7 22.25 16.52 -7.58
N ASN A 8 21.87 17.54 -8.36
CA ASN A 8 20.57 17.59 -9.03
C ASN A 8 20.49 16.68 -10.27
N ASN A 9 21.52 15.87 -10.55
CA ASN A 9 21.53 14.97 -11.70
C ASN A 9 20.55 13.80 -11.46
N PRO A 10 19.49 13.65 -12.27
CA PRO A 10 18.55 12.54 -12.15
C PRO A 10 19.18 11.15 -12.29
N ASP A 11 20.30 11.04 -12.98
CA ASP A 11 21.01 9.77 -13.18
C ASP A 11 21.71 9.32 -11.90
N GLU A 12 22.21 10.26 -11.08
CA GLU A 12 22.88 9.93 -9.81
C GLU A 12 21.90 9.29 -8.84
N ARG A 13 20.75 9.94 -8.58
CA ARG A 13 19.70 9.35 -7.74
C ARG A 13 19.20 8.01 -8.27
N THR A 14 19.15 7.82 -9.59
CA THR A 14 18.74 6.54 -10.20
C THR A 14 19.73 5.44 -9.85
N LYS A 15 21.04 5.74 -9.92
CA LYS A 15 22.09 4.80 -9.54
C LYS A 15 22.08 4.49 -8.05
N LEU A 16 21.93 5.51 -7.19
CA LEU A 16 21.85 5.34 -5.74
C LEU A 16 20.68 4.42 -5.36
N ASN A 17 19.46 4.69 -5.86
CA ASN A 17 18.29 3.85 -5.60
C ASN A 17 18.50 2.37 -6.01
N ILE A 18 19.24 2.11 -7.09
CA ILE A 18 19.56 0.74 -7.54
C ILE A 18 20.59 0.08 -6.62
N MET A 19 21.60 0.84 -6.17
CA MET A 19 22.64 0.32 -5.28
C MET A 19 22.10 0.02 -3.88
N ASP A 20 21.22 0.87 -3.37
CA ASP A 20 20.63 0.82 -2.03
C ASP A 20 19.44 -0.14 -1.92
N SER A 21 19.09 -0.82 -3.02
CA SER A 21 18.04 -1.85 -3.05
C SER A 21 18.61 -3.25 -3.29
N HIS A 22 17.84 -4.28 -2.94
CA HIS A 22 18.18 -5.67 -3.19
C HIS A 22 17.84 -6.08 -4.64
N GLY A 23 16.82 -5.45 -5.23
CA GLY A 23 16.49 -5.61 -6.64
C GLY A 23 15.64 -4.45 -7.16
N THR A 24 15.48 -4.39 -8.48
CA THR A 24 14.75 -3.31 -9.16
C THR A 24 13.65 -3.86 -10.07
N VAL A 25 12.39 -3.44 -9.85
CA VAL A 25 11.32 -3.63 -10.84
C VAL A 25 11.15 -2.37 -11.68
N ILE A 26 10.92 -2.54 -12.98
CA ILE A 26 10.65 -1.47 -13.93
C ILE A 26 9.30 -1.75 -14.57
N ILE A 27 8.31 -0.93 -14.25
CA ILE A 27 6.93 -1.07 -14.74
C ILE A 27 6.67 0.01 -15.80
N PHE A 28 6.20 -0.38 -16.98
CA PHE A 28 6.04 0.51 -18.13
C PHE A 28 4.97 -0.01 -19.09
N ARG A 29 4.66 0.78 -20.13
CA ARG A 29 3.82 0.39 -21.26
C ARG A 29 4.62 0.52 -22.56
N GLY A 30 4.72 -0.56 -23.32
CA GLY A 30 5.39 -0.61 -24.61
C GLY A 30 6.91 -0.52 -24.50
N LYS A 31 7.52 0.50 -25.10
CA LYS A 31 8.99 0.55 -25.20
C LYS A 31 9.61 1.29 -24.01
N LEU A 32 10.62 0.69 -23.39
CA LEU A 32 11.47 1.38 -22.43
C LEU A 32 12.21 2.56 -23.09
N THR A 33 12.03 3.75 -22.54
CA THR A 33 12.66 4.99 -23.00
C THR A 33 13.27 5.77 -21.83
N GLY A 34 14.16 6.72 -22.14
CA GLY A 34 14.74 7.64 -21.17
C GLY A 34 15.31 6.97 -19.91
N GLY A 35 14.93 7.51 -18.75
CA GLY A 35 15.38 7.05 -17.43
C GLY A 35 15.12 5.56 -17.18
N SER A 36 13.99 5.00 -17.59
CA SER A 36 13.69 3.58 -17.39
C SER A 36 14.65 2.66 -18.14
N LYS A 37 15.11 3.07 -19.33
CA LYS A 37 16.15 2.34 -20.08
C LYS A 37 17.50 2.43 -19.38
N LEU A 38 17.85 3.59 -18.82
CA LEU A 38 19.05 3.77 -18.01
C LEU A 38 19.00 2.87 -16.77
N THR A 39 17.89 2.85 -16.03
CA THR A 39 17.67 1.98 -14.87
C THR A 39 17.94 0.52 -15.20
N LYS A 40 17.32 0.00 -16.27
CA LYS A 40 17.53 -1.39 -16.72
C LYS A 40 18.99 -1.68 -17.06
N SER A 41 19.61 -0.77 -17.81
CA SER A 41 20.99 -0.93 -18.25
C SER A 41 21.96 -0.92 -17.08
N PHE A 42 21.76 0.01 -16.13
CA PHE A 42 22.61 0.15 -14.96
C PHE A 42 22.45 -1.02 -14.00
N ALA A 43 21.22 -1.44 -13.66
CA ALA A 43 20.97 -2.61 -12.80
C ALA A 43 21.67 -3.87 -13.34
N LYS A 44 21.62 -4.08 -14.66
CA LYS A 44 22.36 -5.17 -15.33
C LYS A 44 23.87 -5.03 -15.19
N VAL A 45 24.42 -3.82 -15.40
CA VAL A 45 25.86 -3.56 -15.30
C VAL A 45 26.39 -3.82 -13.89
N VAL A 46 25.65 -3.44 -12.85
CA VAL A 46 26.06 -3.66 -11.46
C VAL A 46 25.70 -5.05 -10.93
N GLY A 47 25.10 -5.92 -11.75
CA GLY A 47 24.75 -7.29 -11.37
C GLY A 47 23.60 -7.41 -10.37
N LYS A 48 22.75 -6.38 -10.22
CA LYS A 48 21.58 -6.41 -9.33
C LYS A 48 20.39 -7.09 -10.04
N PRO A 49 19.64 -7.96 -9.35
CA PRO A 49 18.40 -8.53 -9.87
C PRO A 49 17.47 -7.43 -10.39
N ASN A 50 16.90 -7.63 -11.58
CA ASN A 50 15.94 -6.70 -12.15
C ASN A 50 14.82 -7.41 -12.92
N CYS A 51 13.62 -6.86 -12.82
CA CYS A 51 12.42 -7.34 -13.51
C CYS A 51 11.82 -6.21 -14.35
N SER A 52 11.41 -6.51 -15.59
CA SER A 52 10.79 -5.56 -16.51
C SER A 52 9.35 -6.02 -16.78
N LEU A 53 8.37 -5.22 -16.38
CA LEU A 53 6.95 -5.52 -16.55
C LEU A 53 6.35 -4.54 -17.57
N ASP A 54 6.00 -5.06 -18.74
CA ASP A 54 5.31 -4.31 -19.79
C ASP A 54 3.80 -4.53 -19.69
N LEU A 55 3.08 -3.53 -19.23
CA LEU A 55 1.63 -3.55 -19.05
C LEU A 55 0.84 -3.41 -20.36
N LEU A 56 1.50 -3.37 -21.52
CA LEU A 56 0.82 -3.65 -22.80
C LEU A 56 0.75 -5.14 -23.13
N ASN A 57 1.63 -5.94 -22.53
CA ASN A 57 1.76 -7.37 -22.83
C ASN A 57 1.34 -8.25 -21.65
N HIS A 58 1.15 -7.66 -20.47
CA HIS A 58 0.70 -8.33 -19.26
C HIS A 58 -0.44 -7.55 -18.63
N GLU A 59 -1.49 -8.26 -18.23
CA GLU A 59 -2.52 -7.71 -17.35
C GLU A 59 -1.93 -7.46 -15.95
N GLU A 60 -2.54 -6.56 -15.18
CA GLU A 60 -2.04 -6.14 -13.87
C GLU A 60 -1.91 -7.31 -12.90
N PHE A 61 -2.84 -8.26 -12.94
CA PHE A 61 -2.80 -9.47 -12.11
C PHE A 61 -1.63 -10.38 -12.47
N GLU A 62 -1.37 -10.59 -13.77
CA GLU A 62 -0.22 -11.37 -14.24
C GLU A 62 1.10 -10.69 -13.84
N ALA A 63 1.18 -9.37 -14.04
CA ALA A 63 2.33 -8.58 -13.63
C ALA A 63 2.59 -8.67 -12.12
N ALA A 64 1.53 -8.69 -11.30
CA ALA A 64 1.64 -8.87 -9.85
C ALA A 64 2.19 -10.25 -9.46
N ILE A 65 1.75 -11.33 -10.14
CA ILE A 65 2.29 -12.68 -9.92
C ILE A 65 3.77 -12.73 -10.30
N ILE A 66 4.15 -12.21 -11.47
CA ILE A 66 5.54 -12.16 -11.93
C ILE A 66 6.40 -11.38 -10.92
N LEU A 67 5.91 -10.23 -10.44
CA LEU A 67 6.61 -9.42 -9.45
C LEU A 67 6.80 -10.17 -8.13
N ARG A 68 5.75 -10.84 -7.63
CA ARG A 68 5.82 -11.64 -6.41
C ARG A 68 6.87 -12.74 -6.54
N SER A 69 6.86 -13.52 -7.64
CA SER A 69 7.85 -14.57 -7.89
C SER A 69 9.27 -13.99 -7.94
N PHE A 70 9.46 -12.87 -8.65
CA PHE A 70 10.76 -12.19 -8.71
C PHE A 70 11.27 -11.79 -7.32
N ILE A 71 10.41 -11.23 -6.46
CA ILE A 71 10.77 -10.85 -5.08
C ILE A 71 11.20 -12.08 -4.27
N MET A 72 10.42 -13.16 -4.34
CA MET A 72 10.68 -14.38 -3.56
C MET A 72 11.95 -15.10 -4.01
N GLU A 73 12.11 -15.31 -5.31
CA GLU A 73 13.25 -16.02 -5.89
C GLU A 73 14.59 -15.32 -5.61
N ASN A 74 14.57 -13.98 -5.55
CA ASN A 74 15.76 -13.16 -5.34
C ASN A 74 15.90 -12.65 -3.89
N GLN A 75 15.01 -13.07 -2.97
CA GLN A 75 15.01 -12.66 -1.55
C GLN A 75 15.08 -11.13 -1.36
N ILE A 76 14.22 -10.41 -2.07
CA ILE A 76 14.24 -8.94 -2.11
C ILE A 76 13.45 -8.37 -0.92
N ASP A 77 14.16 -7.90 0.11
CA ASP A 77 13.53 -7.10 1.19
C ASP A 77 13.34 -5.62 0.83
N ILE A 78 14.29 -5.04 0.09
CA ILE A 78 14.25 -3.64 -0.35
C ILE A 78 14.12 -3.61 -1.87
N LEU A 79 12.92 -3.29 -2.35
CA LEU A 79 12.61 -3.19 -3.78
C LEU A 79 12.68 -1.74 -4.26
N ASN A 80 13.51 -1.47 -5.26
CA ASN A 80 13.43 -0.24 -6.03
C ASN A 80 12.36 -0.37 -7.12
N VAL A 81 11.43 0.57 -7.19
CA VAL A 81 10.36 0.62 -8.21
C VAL A 81 10.61 1.78 -9.14
N ALA A 82 10.79 1.48 -10.43
CA ALA A 82 11.04 2.48 -11.47
C ALA A 82 10.01 2.41 -12.59
N GLY A 83 9.88 3.50 -13.34
CA GLY A 83 8.93 3.60 -14.45
C GLY A 83 8.98 4.97 -15.12
N PRO A 84 8.25 5.14 -16.24
CA PRO A 84 8.11 6.44 -16.89
C PRO A 84 7.36 7.43 -15.96
N ARG A 85 7.62 8.73 -16.16
CA ARG A 85 6.84 9.77 -15.47
C ARG A 85 5.40 9.79 -16.00
N LEU A 86 4.44 10.19 -15.16
CA LEU A 86 3.04 10.37 -15.55
C LEU A 86 2.89 11.24 -16.80
N SER A 87 3.68 12.32 -16.91
CA SER A 87 3.69 13.22 -18.08
C SER A 87 4.00 12.51 -19.40
N ASN A 88 4.70 11.37 -19.34
CA ASN A 88 5.12 10.59 -20.51
C ASN A 88 4.29 9.31 -20.70
N CYS A 89 3.52 8.91 -19.68
CA CYS A 89 2.68 7.73 -19.71
C CYS A 89 1.43 7.97 -18.85
N PRO A 90 0.40 8.64 -19.38
CA PRO A 90 -0.85 8.87 -18.65
C PRO A 90 -1.47 7.53 -18.19
N GLY A 91 -1.97 7.51 -16.95
CA GLY A 91 -2.58 6.33 -16.34
C GLY A 91 -1.61 5.38 -15.63
N ILE A 92 -0.30 5.44 -15.92
CA ILE A 92 0.69 4.48 -15.37
C ILE A 92 0.71 4.42 -13.84
N TYR A 93 0.39 5.54 -13.17
CA TYR A 93 0.33 5.58 -11.72
C TYR A 93 -0.71 4.59 -11.15
N MET A 94 -1.90 4.56 -11.75
CA MET A 94 -2.98 3.69 -11.29
C MET A 94 -2.65 2.23 -11.56
N ASP A 95 -2.12 1.88 -12.73
CA ASP A 95 -1.75 0.49 -12.99
C ASP A 95 -0.65 0.01 -12.05
N VAL A 96 0.38 0.84 -11.81
CA VAL A 96 1.46 0.50 -10.87
C VAL A 96 0.89 0.29 -9.47
N LYS A 97 -0.02 1.15 -9.03
CA LYS A 97 -0.72 0.99 -7.75
C LYS A 97 -1.44 -0.36 -7.69
N ILE A 98 -2.24 -0.70 -8.70
CA ILE A 98 -2.99 -1.98 -8.78
C ILE A 98 -2.04 -3.18 -8.73
N VAL A 99 -0.96 -3.16 -9.51
CA VAL A 99 0.05 -4.24 -9.54
C VAL A 99 0.67 -4.44 -8.14
N LEU A 100 1.05 -3.35 -7.48
CA LEU A 100 1.66 -3.41 -6.15
C LEU A 100 0.67 -3.85 -5.07
N GLU A 101 -0.56 -3.33 -5.08
CA GLU A 101 -1.61 -3.73 -4.13
C GLU A 101 -1.97 -5.21 -4.29
N THR A 102 -2.13 -5.67 -5.53
CA THR A 102 -2.41 -7.07 -5.86
C THR A 102 -1.26 -7.97 -5.38
N MET A 103 -0.02 -7.57 -5.64
CA MET A 103 1.17 -8.32 -5.19
C MET A 103 1.25 -8.41 -3.66
N LEU A 104 0.99 -7.31 -2.96
CA LEU A 104 0.95 -7.30 -1.49
C LEU A 104 -0.20 -8.16 -0.94
N TYR A 105 -1.36 -8.17 -1.61
CA TYR A 105 -2.48 -9.01 -1.24
C TYR A 105 -2.16 -10.50 -1.43
N LEU A 106 -1.47 -10.87 -2.51
CA LEU A 106 -1.00 -12.25 -2.71
C LEU A 106 -0.07 -12.68 -1.56
N PHE A 107 0.89 -11.83 -1.16
CA PHE A 107 1.73 -12.11 0.02
C PHE A 107 0.93 -12.25 1.32
N PHE A 108 -0.16 -11.50 1.47
CA PHE A 108 -1.05 -11.63 2.62
C PHE A 108 -1.73 -13.00 2.66
N LEU A 109 -2.27 -13.46 1.53
CA LEU A 109 -2.99 -14.75 1.41
C LEU A 109 -2.10 -15.96 1.71
N ASP A 110 -0.80 -15.90 1.42
CA ASP A 110 0.14 -17.00 1.69
C ASP A 110 0.45 -17.19 3.19
N THR A 111 -0.06 -16.31 4.05
CA THR A 111 0.21 -16.38 5.49
C THR A 111 -0.94 -17.01 6.26
N ASN A 112 -0.61 -17.91 7.20
CA ASN A 112 -1.56 -18.39 8.23
C ASN A 112 -2.10 -17.25 9.13
N LYS A 113 -1.59 -16.01 8.97
CA LYS A 113 -1.98 -14.84 9.75
C LYS A 113 -3.39 -14.37 9.41
N GLU A 114 -3.90 -14.59 8.20
CA GLU A 114 -5.28 -14.24 7.86
C GLU A 114 -6.26 -14.90 8.85
N THR A 115 -6.08 -16.19 9.12
CA THR A 115 -6.90 -16.96 10.07
C THR A 115 -6.73 -16.48 11.51
N GLU A 116 -5.55 -16.01 11.90
CA GLU A 116 -5.33 -15.46 13.25
C GLU A 116 -5.99 -14.10 13.42
N ILE A 117 -5.90 -13.23 12.42
CA ILE A 117 -6.42 -11.85 12.50
C ILE A 117 -7.94 -11.83 12.37
N LYS A 118 -8.54 -12.72 11.55
CA LYS A 118 -10.00 -12.91 11.49
C LYS A 118 -10.63 -13.27 12.84
N LYS A 119 -9.87 -13.81 13.81
CA LYS A 119 -10.36 -14.04 15.19
C LYS A 119 -10.57 -12.74 15.98
N TYR A 120 -9.97 -11.64 15.54
CA TYR A 120 -10.06 -10.34 16.20
C TYR A 120 -11.07 -9.41 15.51
N ILE A 121 -11.39 -9.63 14.25
CA ILE A 121 -12.31 -8.76 13.49
C ILE A 121 -13.43 -9.65 12.93
N SER A 122 -14.60 -9.60 13.55
CA SER A 122 -15.81 -10.26 13.02
C SER A 122 -16.44 -9.36 11.96
N THR A 123 -16.58 -9.87 10.73
CA THR A 123 -17.31 -9.19 9.64
C THR A 123 -18.80 -9.52 9.65
N GLU A 124 -19.25 -10.48 10.46
CA GLU A 124 -20.65 -10.90 10.50
C GLU A 124 -21.54 -9.82 11.15
N SER A 125 -22.60 -9.43 10.45
CA SER A 125 -23.72 -8.60 10.94
C SER A 125 -23.43 -7.12 11.23
N VAL A 126 -22.53 -6.52 10.45
CA VAL A 126 -22.22 -5.10 10.56
C VAL A 126 -23.20 -4.27 9.72
N ILE A 127 -23.93 -3.36 10.36
CA ILE A 127 -24.86 -2.45 9.65
C ILE A 127 -24.07 -1.27 9.10
N GLU A 128 -24.25 -0.95 7.81
CA GLU A 128 -23.63 0.21 7.20
C GLU A 128 -24.05 1.50 7.90
N GLN A 129 -23.09 2.42 8.06
CA GLN A 129 -23.35 3.79 8.48
C GLN A 129 -22.62 4.74 7.56
N PHE A 130 -23.05 6.00 7.55
CA PHE A 130 -22.57 7.01 6.62
C PHE A 130 -21.97 8.20 7.38
N PRO A 131 -20.86 7.99 8.12
CA PRO A 131 -20.16 9.12 8.72
C PRO A 131 -19.72 10.09 7.62
N GLN A 132 -19.74 11.39 7.91
CA GLN A 132 -19.46 12.43 6.92
C GLN A 132 -18.02 12.92 6.98
N THR A 133 -17.38 12.81 8.16
CA THR A 133 -16.01 13.27 8.39
C THR A 133 -15.06 12.13 8.77
N MET A 134 -13.75 12.42 8.74
CA MET A 134 -12.72 11.47 9.14
C MET A 134 -12.86 11.14 10.64
N GLU A 135 -13.17 12.14 11.43
CA GLU A 135 -13.38 12.04 12.88
C GLU A 135 -14.61 11.17 13.19
N ASP A 136 -15.75 11.42 12.53
CA ASP A 136 -16.95 10.59 12.70
C ASP A 136 -16.69 9.12 12.33
N ALA A 137 -15.91 8.89 11.27
CA ALA A 137 -15.53 7.55 10.84
C ALA A 137 -14.65 6.86 11.87
N VAL A 138 -13.63 7.55 12.39
CA VAL A 138 -12.74 7.01 13.43
C VAL A 138 -13.52 6.68 14.69
N ASP A 139 -14.39 7.58 15.16
CA ASP A 139 -15.21 7.40 16.36
C ASP A 139 -16.17 6.22 16.20
N LEU A 140 -16.83 6.13 15.05
CA LEU A 140 -17.72 5.01 14.72
C LEU A 140 -16.99 3.67 14.84
N ILE A 141 -15.85 3.53 14.15
CA ILE A 141 -15.09 2.27 14.17
C ILE A 141 -14.55 1.99 15.57
N CYS A 142 -13.98 2.99 16.24
CA CYS A 142 -13.45 2.81 17.59
C CYS A 142 -14.55 2.40 18.58
N ASN A 143 -15.80 2.84 18.42
CA ASN A 143 -16.90 2.41 19.27
C ASN A 143 -17.38 0.99 18.96
N ASP A 144 -17.33 0.59 17.69
CA ASP A 144 -17.81 -0.71 17.20
C ASP A 144 -16.85 -1.86 17.53
N LEU A 145 -15.54 -1.57 17.56
CA LEU A 145 -14.52 -2.60 17.78
C LEU A 145 -14.51 -3.12 19.24
N PRO A 146 -14.43 -4.45 19.46
CA PRO A 146 -14.18 -5.01 20.78
C PRO A 146 -12.84 -4.55 21.37
N LEU A 147 -12.74 -4.47 22.70
CA LEU A 147 -11.50 -4.06 23.39
C LEU A 147 -10.27 -4.87 22.95
N ARG A 148 -10.42 -6.19 22.80
CA ARG A 148 -9.35 -7.09 22.34
C ARG A 148 -8.82 -6.68 20.96
N THR A 149 -9.70 -6.25 20.06
CA THR A 149 -9.37 -5.81 18.71
C THR A 149 -8.70 -4.44 18.73
N LYS A 150 -9.20 -3.51 19.53
CA LYS A 150 -8.57 -2.21 19.74
C LYS A 150 -7.13 -2.36 20.24
N THR A 151 -6.91 -3.20 21.25
CA THR A 151 -5.56 -3.49 21.78
C THR A 151 -4.67 -4.16 20.74
N PHE A 152 -5.20 -5.04 19.91
CA PHE A 152 -4.47 -5.66 18.81
C PHE A 152 -4.00 -4.62 17.78
N ILE A 153 -4.90 -3.75 17.32
CA ILE A 153 -4.59 -2.67 16.36
C ILE A 153 -3.55 -1.68 16.93
N ALA A 154 -3.74 -1.26 18.18
CA ALA A 154 -2.83 -0.34 18.86
C ALA A 154 -1.39 -0.89 18.91
N LYS A 155 -1.24 -2.19 19.20
CA LYS A 155 0.07 -2.86 19.29
C LYS A 155 0.63 -3.33 17.95
N PHE A 156 -0.13 -3.22 16.87
CA PHE A 156 0.27 -3.74 15.57
C PHE A 156 1.52 -3.01 15.05
N ASP A 157 2.48 -3.73 14.52
CA ASP A 157 3.72 -3.14 14.00
C ASP A 157 3.42 -2.27 12.76
N PRO A 158 3.75 -0.95 12.79
CA PRO A 158 3.51 -0.07 11.65
C PRO A 158 4.27 -0.48 10.38
N HIS A 159 5.40 -1.21 10.49
CA HIS A 159 6.12 -1.73 9.32
C HIS A 159 5.35 -2.82 8.59
N ASN A 160 4.35 -3.42 9.23
CA ASN A 160 3.54 -4.50 8.68
C ASN A 160 2.10 -4.05 8.34
N ILE A 161 1.84 -2.73 8.27
CA ILE A 161 0.48 -2.17 8.19
C ILE A 161 -0.38 -2.75 7.05
N GLY A 162 0.24 -3.22 5.95
CA GLY A 162 -0.46 -3.90 4.86
C GLY A 162 -1.25 -5.14 5.32
N PHE A 163 -0.69 -5.93 6.24
CA PHE A 163 -1.40 -7.09 6.81
C PHE A 163 -2.63 -6.67 7.61
N LEU A 164 -2.50 -5.61 8.41
CA LEU A 164 -3.64 -5.07 9.15
C LEU A 164 -4.69 -4.55 8.17
N TYR A 165 -4.26 -3.78 7.17
CA TYR A 165 -5.11 -3.21 6.12
C TYR A 165 -5.96 -4.28 5.44
N PHE A 166 -5.36 -5.33 4.88
CA PHE A 166 -6.11 -6.39 4.20
C PHE A 166 -7.06 -7.14 5.13
N SER A 167 -6.76 -7.18 6.43
CA SER A 167 -7.62 -7.84 7.42
C SER A 167 -8.85 -7.02 7.81
N VAL A 168 -8.78 -5.69 7.74
CA VAL A 168 -9.90 -4.79 8.09
C VAL A 168 -10.60 -4.20 6.89
N LEU A 169 -10.05 -4.36 5.68
CA LEU A 169 -10.50 -3.67 4.46
C LEU A 169 -11.99 -3.87 4.21
N GLU A 170 -12.44 -5.12 4.16
CA GLU A 170 -13.85 -5.45 3.90
C GLU A 170 -14.77 -4.91 4.99
N TYR A 171 -14.38 -5.08 6.26
CA TYR A 171 -15.10 -4.53 7.40
C TYR A 171 -15.27 -3.01 7.30
N LEU A 172 -14.19 -2.27 7.03
CA LEU A 172 -14.22 -0.81 6.93
C LEU A 172 -15.03 -0.34 5.72
N ARG A 173 -14.87 -1.00 4.57
CA ARG A 173 -15.65 -0.69 3.36
C ARG A 173 -17.15 -0.78 3.60
N HIS A 174 -17.58 -1.88 4.20
CA HIS A 174 -18.98 -2.12 4.50
C HIS A 174 -19.48 -1.18 5.60
N ARG A 175 -18.78 -1.14 6.75
CA ARG A 175 -19.19 -0.37 7.94
C ARG A 175 -19.37 1.13 7.67
N LEU A 176 -18.53 1.69 6.80
CA LEU A 176 -18.50 3.12 6.45
C LEU A 176 -19.35 3.46 5.22
N GLY A 177 -20.05 2.47 4.65
CA GLY A 177 -20.95 2.67 3.52
C GLY A 177 -20.22 2.91 2.20
N PHE A 178 -18.95 2.52 2.05
CA PHE A 178 -18.22 2.70 0.80
C PHE A 178 -18.76 1.78 -0.32
N ASP A 179 -19.21 0.57 0.01
CA ASP A 179 -19.77 -0.37 -0.97
C ASP A 179 -21.13 0.08 -1.53
N ILE A 180 -21.79 1.03 -0.85
CA ILE A 180 -23.05 1.67 -1.26
C ILE A 180 -22.89 3.19 -1.45
N GLU A 181 -21.67 3.61 -1.82
CA GLU A 181 -21.32 4.96 -2.26
C GLU A 181 -21.48 6.08 -1.22
N ASN A 182 -20.85 5.97 -0.05
CA ASN A 182 -20.63 7.12 0.86
C ASN A 182 -19.67 8.17 0.25
N GLN A 183 -20.17 8.90 -0.75
CA GLN A 183 -19.40 9.90 -1.50
C GLN A 183 -19.00 11.11 -0.64
N VAL A 184 -19.74 11.39 0.44
CA VAL A 184 -19.44 12.51 1.34
C VAL A 184 -18.13 12.25 2.06
N LEU A 185 -18.01 11.08 2.69
CA LEU A 185 -16.78 10.68 3.36
C LEU A 185 -15.62 10.55 2.38
N LEU A 186 -15.85 9.93 1.22
CA LEU A 186 -14.82 9.75 0.20
C LEU A 186 -14.22 11.09 -0.26
N LYS A 187 -15.07 12.11 -0.49
CA LYS A 187 -14.64 13.47 -0.84
C LYS A 187 -13.88 14.14 0.31
N HIS A 188 -14.32 13.94 1.56
CA HIS A 188 -13.61 14.45 2.72
C HIS A 188 -12.21 13.84 2.85
N CYS A 189 -12.09 12.51 2.73
CA CYS A 189 -10.81 11.80 2.69
C CYS A 189 -9.91 12.30 1.55
N SER A 190 -10.46 12.49 0.35
CA SER A 190 -9.73 13.03 -0.81
C SER A 190 -9.09 14.40 -0.52
N THR A 191 -9.83 15.28 0.17
CA THR A 191 -9.35 16.60 0.56
C THR A 191 -8.17 16.52 1.54
N ILE A 192 -8.21 15.56 2.47
CA ILE A 192 -7.14 15.33 3.46
C ILE A 192 -5.89 14.72 2.81
N ILE A 193 -6.07 13.77 1.89
CA ILE A 193 -4.96 13.10 1.20
C ILE A 193 -4.22 14.07 0.28
N GLY A 194 -4.93 15.06 -0.29
CA GLY A 194 -4.34 16.05 -1.19
C GLY A 194 -3.92 15.48 -2.55
N CYS A 195 -4.39 14.28 -2.91
CA CYS A 195 -4.18 13.69 -4.23
C CYS A 195 -5.43 13.89 -5.10
N GLY A 196 -5.24 14.18 -6.39
CA GLY A 196 -6.35 14.42 -7.32
C GLY A 196 -7.22 13.20 -7.63
N THR A 197 -6.85 12.01 -7.15
CA THR A 197 -7.52 10.72 -7.40
C THR A 197 -7.47 9.85 -6.14
N CYS A 198 -8.45 10.01 -5.25
CA CYS A 198 -8.62 9.20 -4.05
C CYS A 198 -9.54 8.01 -4.36
N THR A 199 -9.04 6.78 -4.21
CA THR A 199 -9.86 5.57 -4.29
C THR A 199 -10.46 5.21 -2.93
N ILE A 200 -11.40 4.27 -2.90
CA ILE A 200 -11.95 3.74 -1.63
C ILE A 200 -10.81 3.14 -0.78
N GLU A 201 -9.87 2.45 -1.42
CA GLU A 201 -8.70 1.87 -0.79
C GLU A 201 -7.80 2.93 -0.14
N ASP A 202 -7.62 4.09 -0.79
CA ASP A 202 -6.88 5.22 -0.21
C ASP A 202 -7.59 5.77 1.02
N ALA A 203 -8.91 5.97 0.92
CA ALA A 203 -9.72 6.46 2.04
C ALA A 203 -9.68 5.48 3.23
N VAL A 204 -9.84 4.18 2.98
CA VAL A 204 -9.77 3.14 4.01
C VAL A 204 -8.38 3.12 4.66
N MET A 205 -7.31 3.20 3.88
CA MET A 205 -5.94 3.23 4.41
C MET A 205 -5.71 4.44 5.31
N GLU A 206 -6.15 5.64 4.92
CA GLU A 206 -6.01 6.83 5.75
C GLU A 206 -6.86 6.77 7.03
N ILE A 207 -8.09 6.27 6.93
CA ILE A 207 -8.95 6.04 8.10
C ILE A 207 -8.28 5.04 9.05
N LEU A 208 -7.72 3.95 8.54
CA LEU A 208 -7.01 2.95 9.34
C LEU A 208 -5.79 3.54 10.06
N LYS A 209 -4.98 4.38 9.38
CA LYS A 209 -3.85 5.09 10.01
C LYS A 209 -4.33 5.97 11.16
N LYS A 210 -5.43 6.71 10.96
CA LYS A 210 -6.04 7.56 11.99
C LYS A 210 -6.59 6.75 13.18
N ILE A 211 -7.28 5.64 12.92
CA ILE A 211 -7.76 4.71 13.95
C ILE A 211 -6.58 4.18 14.76
N LYS A 212 -5.52 3.70 14.09
CA LYS A 212 -4.34 3.18 14.77
C LYS A 212 -3.70 4.24 15.67
N LEU A 213 -3.48 5.44 15.15
CA LEU A 213 -2.92 6.56 15.92
C LEU A 213 -3.79 6.91 17.14
N HIS A 214 -5.11 6.94 16.97
CA HIS A 214 -6.06 7.18 18.06
C HIS A 214 -6.00 6.07 19.12
N LEU A 215 -5.93 4.80 18.71
CA LEU A 215 -5.87 3.68 19.65
C LEU A 215 -4.51 3.59 20.37
N GLU A 216 -3.42 4.05 19.76
CA GLU A 216 -2.10 4.10 20.39
C GLU A 216 -2.03 5.06 21.59
N THR A 217 -2.85 6.11 21.65
CA THR A 217 -2.86 7.03 22.79
C THR A 217 -3.45 6.39 24.04
N ASP A 218 -4.51 5.58 23.87
CA ASP A 218 -5.39 5.19 24.98
C ASP A 218 -5.40 3.67 25.25
N HIS A 219 -4.89 2.84 24.33
CA HIS A 219 -5.05 1.37 24.38
C HIS A 219 -3.72 0.59 24.41
N ILE A 220 -2.60 1.29 24.62
CA ILE A 220 -1.33 0.66 25.00
C ILE A 220 -1.29 0.57 26.53
N LEU A 221 -1.45 -0.64 27.08
CA LEU A 221 -1.21 -0.89 28.50
C LEU A 221 0.20 -0.41 28.87
N ARG A 222 0.29 0.70 29.60
CA ARG A 222 1.53 1.12 30.26
C ARG A 222 1.73 0.22 31.47
N VAL A 223 2.81 -0.55 31.49
CA VAL A 223 3.28 -1.17 32.73
C VAL A 223 3.74 -0.04 33.64
N ILE A 224 2.95 0.29 34.66
CA ILE A 224 3.37 1.20 35.72
C ILE A 224 4.39 0.40 36.55
N LYS A 225 5.67 0.82 36.49
CA LYS A 225 6.71 0.33 37.39
C LYS A 225 6.64 1.03 38.74
#